data_AF-A0A3D1RHB1-F1
#
_entry.id   AF-A0A3D1RHB1-F1
#
_cell.length_a   1.000
_cell.length_b   1.000
_cell.length_c   1.000
_cell.angle_alpha   90.00
_cell.angle_beta   90.00
_cell.angle_gamma   90.00
#
_symmetry.space_group_name_H-M   'P 1'
#
loop_
_entity.id
_entity.type
_entity.pdbx_description
1 polymer ?
#
loop_
_entity_poly.entity_id
_entity_poly.type
_entity_poly.pdbx_seq_one_letter_code
_entity_poly.pdbx_strand_id
1 'polypeptide(L)' 'MEQIEITGNYIVIKDNCVKTLYGHCSKLLVEKGDKVKQGDIIAEVGETGKATGPHLHFEIIKDERVIDPEYVMDF' A
#
# COMPACT_ATOMS: atom_id res chain seq x y z
N MET A 1 -13.17 9.40 0.32
CA MET A 1 -13.28 9.79 -1.11
C MET A 1 -12.01 10.46 -1.58
N GLU A 2 -11.37 11.33 -0.80
CA GLU A 2 -10.10 11.97 -1.19
C GLU A 2 -8.91 11.00 -1.36
N GLN A 3 -8.80 9.97 -0.51
CA GLN A 3 -7.64 9.10 -0.56
C GLN A 3 -7.54 8.30 -1.86
N ILE A 4 -8.65 7.79 -2.40
CA ILE A 4 -8.63 7.02 -3.66
C ILE A 4 -8.27 7.91 -4.87
N GLU A 5 -8.62 9.20 -4.83
CA GLU A 5 -8.19 10.15 -5.86
C GLU A 5 -6.68 10.35 -5.84
N ILE A 6 -6.07 10.34 -4.66
CA ILE A 6 -4.64 10.51 -4.49
C ILE A 6 -3.91 9.20 -4.83
N THR A 7 -4.21 8.11 -4.12
CA THR A 7 -3.46 6.84 -4.22
C THR A 7 -3.84 5.98 -5.41
N GLY A 8 -4.93 6.26 -6.13
CA GLY A 8 -5.38 5.42 -7.24
C GLY A 8 -5.79 4.02 -6.77
N ASN A 9 -5.39 2.98 -7.51
CA ASN A 9 -5.57 1.60 -7.06
C ASN A 9 -4.60 1.31 -5.92
N TYR A 10 -5.10 0.75 -4.82
CA TYR A 10 -4.29 0.49 -3.65
C TYR A 10 -4.69 -0.79 -2.93
N ILE A 11 -3.76 -1.32 -2.15
CA ILE A 11 -3.96 -2.44 -1.22
C ILE A 11 -3.63 -1.96 0.18
N VAL A 12 -4.47 -2.37 1.14
CA VAL A 12 -4.14 -2.28 2.56
C VAL A 12 -4.03 -3.68 3.12
N ILE A 13 -2.82 -4.06 3.54
CA ILE A 13 -2.61 -5.28 4.34
C ILE A 13 -2.68 -4.87 5.80
N LYS A 14 -3.41 -5.64 6.62
CA LYS A 14 -3.50 -5.44 8.07
C LYS A 14 -2.98 -6.68 8.77
N ASP A 15 -2.07 -6.49 9.71
CA ASP A 15 -1.67 -7.49 10.69
C ASP A 15 -1.66 -6.85 12.09
N ASN A 16 -2.48 -7.40 13.00
CA ASN A 16 -2.68 -6.85 14.34
C ASN A 16 -2.96 -5.32 14.34
N CYS A 17 -2.08 -4.53 14.96
CA CYS A 17 -2.17 -3.07 15.06
C CYS A 17 -1.39 -2.33 13.96
N VAL A 18 -0.84 -3.05 12.98
CA VAL A 18 -0.08 -2.49 11.86
C VAL A 18 -0.89 -2.67 10.57
N LYS A 19 -0.92 -1.62 9.77
CA LYS A 19 -1.38 -1.68 8.37
C LYS A 19 -0.27 -1.17 7.48
N THR A 20 -0.17 -1.74 6.29
CA THR A 20 0.70 -1.24 5.22
C THR A 20 -0.15 -0.94 4.00
N LEU A 21 0.01 0.26 3.44
CA LEU A 21 -0.66 0.68 2.22
C LEU A 21 0.32 0.65 1.05
N TYR A 22 -0.13 0.10 -0.08
CA TYR A 22 0.59 0.10 -1.35
C TYR A 22 -0.30 0.79 -2.37
N GLY A 23 0.10 1.95 -2.86
CA GLY A 23 -0.67 2.80 -3.79
C GLY A 23 -0.08 2.88 -5.18
N HIS A 24 -0.78 3.61 -6.05
CA HIS A 24 -0.49 3.85 -7.46
C HIS A 24 -0.41 2.58 -8.31
N CYS A 25 -1.02 1.47 -7.88
CA CYS A 25 -0.90 0.20 -8.58
C CYS A 25 -1.53 0.25 -9.99
N SER A 26 -0.92 -0.41 -10.97
CA SER A 26 -1.52 -0.60 -12.29
C SER A 26 -2.55 -1.73 -12.27
N LYS A 27 -2.28 -2.77 -11.47
CA LYS A 27 -3.14 -3.95 -11.34
C LYS A 27 -3.07 -4.51 -9.91
N LEU A 28 -4.23 -4.89 -9.38
CA LEU A 28 -4.34 -5.62 -8.12
C LEU A 28 -4.42 -7.11 -8.41
N LEU A 29 -3.68 -7.93 -7.65
CA LEU A 29 -3.61 -9.39 -7.84
C LEU A 29 -4.26 -10.17 -6.69
N VAL A 30 -4.76 -9.44 -5.69
CA VAL A 30 -5.51 -9.96 -4.54
C VAL A 30 -6.77 -9.15 -4.33
N GLU A 31 -7.73 -9.73 -3.65
CA GLU A 31 -9.02 -9.13 -3.35
C GLU A 31 -9.21 -8.93 -1.84
N LYS A 32 -10.21 -8.13 -1.49
CA LYS A 32 -10.54 -7.87 -0.08
C LYS A 32 -10.95 -9.17 0.61
N GLY A 33 -10.20 -9.55 1.63
CA GLY A 33 -10.45 -10.75 2.44
C GLY A 33 -9.42 -11.85 2.21
N ASP A 34 -8.59 -11.73 1.18
CA ASP A 34 -7.48 -12.66 0.95
C ASP A 34 -6.47 -12.60 2.10
N LYS A 35 -5.96 -13.77 2.47
CA LYS A 35 -4.82 -13.90 3.38
C LYS A 35 -3.56 -13.96 2.53
N VAL A 36 -2.62 -13.07 2.84
CA VAL A 36 -1.30 -13.01 2.20
C VAL A 36 -0.22 -13.23 3.24
N LYS A 37 0.96 -13.67 2.79
CA LYS A 37 2.17 -13.77 3.61
C LYS A 37 3.30 -12.95 3.00
N GLN A 38 4.34 -12.71 3.79
CA GLN A 38 5.54 -12.05 3.30
C GLN A 38 6.10 -12.79 2.07
N GLY A 39 6.42 -12.02 1.03
CA GLY A 39 6.94 -12.52 -0.25
C GLY A 39 5.87 -12.81 -1.31
N ASP A 40 4.58 -12.78 -0.96
CA ASP A 40 3.52 -12.90 -1.96
C ASP A 40 3.47 -11.66 -2.86
N ILE A 41 3.23 -11.87 -4.16
CA ILE A 41 3.00 -10.79 -5.11
C ILE A 41 1.53 -10.36 -5.01
N ILE A 42 1.30 -9.12 -4.59
CA ILE A 42 -0.05 -8.59 -4.32
C ILE A 42 -0.56 -7.61 -5.37
N ALA A 43 0.34 -6.94 -6.10
CA ALA A 43 -0.01 -5.95 -7.11
C ALA A 43 1.18 -5.70 -8.06
N GLU A 44 0.88 -5.03 -9.17
CA GLU A 44 1.87 -4.46 -10.10
C GLU A 44 1.97 -2.94 -9.89
N VAL A 45 3.19 -2.39 -9.87
CA VAL A 45 3.43 -0.93 -9.80
C VAL A 45 2.84 -0.24 -11.03
N GLY A 46 2.36 0.99 -10.86
CA GLY A 46 1.80 1.79 -11.93
C GLY A 46 1.83 3.28 -11.61
N GLU A 47 0.88 4.00 -12.21
CA GLU A 47 0.75 5.45 -12.12
C GLU A 47 -0.72 5.89 -11.94
N THR A 48 -1.54 5.07 -11.28
CA THR A 48 -2.95 5.41 -11.05
C THR A 48 -3.11 6.46 -9.94
N GLY A 49 -4.19 7.25 -9.98
CA GLY A 49 -4.42 8.35 -9.03
C GLY A 49 -3.65 9.61 -9.41
N LYS A 50 -3.19 10.39 -8.41
CA LYS A 50 -2.39 11.61 -8.61
C LYS A 50 -0.89 11.31 -8.65
N ALA A 51 -0.49 10.34 -9.48
CA ALA A 51 0.92 10.05 -9.74
C ALA A 51 1.45 10.89 -10.92
N THR A 52 2.73 11.28 -10.88
CA THR A 52 3.41 12.00 -11.98
C THR A 52 4.25 11.08 -12.88
N GLY A 53 4.26 9.78 -12.56
CA GLY A 53 4.91 8.71 -13.31
C GLY A 53 4.90 7.41 -12.51
N PRO A 54 5.42 6.29 -13.05
CA PRO A 54 5.36 4.99 -12.38
C PRO A 54 6.22 4.93 -11.10
N HIS A 55 5.58 4.76 -9.94
CA HIS A 55 6.26 4.61 -8.65
C HIS A 55 5.35 3.93 -7.62
N LEU A 56 5.95 3.46 -6.52
CA LEU A 56 5.22 2.95 -5.37
C LEU A 56 5.00 4.07 -4.36
N HIS A 57 3.74 4.29 -3.98
CA HIS A 57 3.41 5.00 -2.73
C HIS A 57 3.25 3.97 -1.62
N PHE A 58 4.01 4.11 -0.54
CA PHE A 58 4.03 3.15 0.56
C PHE A 58 3.85 3.85 1.90
N GLU A 59 2.95 3.33 2.72
CA GLU A 59 2.72 3.83 4.08
C GLU A 59 2.78 2.69 5.08
N ILE A 60 3.33 2.97 6.27
CA ILE A 60 3.14 2.17 7.47
C ILE A 60 2.21 2.94 8.40
N ILE A 61 1.13 2.29 8.83
CA ILE A 61 0.16 2.84 9.76
C ILE A 61 0.19 1.96 11.01
N LYS A 62 0.65 2.52 12.13
CA LYS A 62 0.69 1.83 13.41
C LYS A 62 -0.14 2.60 14.42
N ASP A 63 -1.02 1.90 15.13
CA ASP A 63 -1.90 2.51 16.14
C ASP A 63 -2.70 3.71 15.57
N GLU A 64 -3.22 3.54 14.35
CA GLU A 64 -3.98 4.55 13.58
C GLU A 64 -3.20 5.84 13.24
N ARG A 65 -1.86 5.80 13.31
CA ARG A 65 -0.98 6.89 12.88
C ARG A 65 -0.09 6.44 11.73
N VAL A 66 -0.03 7.24 10.68
CA VAL A 66 0.99 7.10 9.63
C VAL A 66 2.34 7.42 10.26
N ILE A 67 3.31 6.54 10.08
CA ILE A 67 4.68 6.71 10.57
C ILE A 67 5.65 6.61 9.39
N ASP A 68 6.80 7.25 9.55
CA ASP A 68 7.88 7.16 8.57
C ASP A 68 8.42 5.71 8.52
N PRO A 69 8.39 5.05 7.34
CA PRO A 69 8.91 3.70 7.18
C PRO A 69 10.38 3.53 7.58
N GLU A 70 11.19 4.58 7.50
CA GLU A 70 12.62 4.52 7.82
C GLU A 70 12.88 4.17 9.30
N TYR A 71 11.94 4.45 10.21
CA TYR A 71 12.08 4.06 11.61
C TYR A 71 11.74 2.59 11.89
N VAL A 72 11.23 1.85 10.91
CA VAL A 72 10.67 0.50 11.10
C VAL A 72 11.36 -0.53 10.22
N MET A 73 11.83 -0.12 9.04
CA MET A 73 12.46 -1.00 8.07
C MET A 73 13.97 -0.99 8.26
N ASP A 74 14.53 -2.15 8.59
CA ASP A 74 15.95 -2.41 8.48
C ASP A 74 16.26 -2.86 7.03
N PHE A 75 17.22 -2.20 6.39
CA PHE A 75 17.69 -2.51 5.03
C PHE A 75 18.97 -3.35 5.02
#